data_AF-A0A2N3ASH0-F1
#
_entry.id   AF-A0A2N3ASH0-F1
#
_cell.length_a   1.000
_cell.length_b   1.000
_cell.length_c   1.000
_cell.angle_alpha   90.00
_cell.angle_beta   90.00
_cell.angle_gamma   90.00
#
_symmetry.space_group_name_H-M   'P 1'
#
loop_
_entity.id
_entity.type
_entity.pdbx_description
1 polymer ?
#
loop_
_entity_poly.entity_id
_entity_poly.type
_entity_poly.pdbx_seq_one_letter_code
_entity_poly.pdbx_strand_id
1 'polypeptide(L)' 'MKELEVVEWSNKGASLNCLGRHEEAIRCLDKALQLDPNFTFAWINKGASLGS' A
#
# COMPACT_ATOMS: atom_id res chain seq x y z
N MET A 1 10.21 13.70 -6.50
CA MET A 1 8.92 13.95 -5.81
C MET A 1 7.97 12.77 -5.92
N LYS A 2 7.71 12.19 -7.11
CA LYS A 2 6.83 11.01 -7.27
C LYS A 2 7.24 9.77 -6.45
N GLU A 3 8.54 9.50 -6.34
CA GLU A 3 9.06 8.38 -5.56
C GLU A 3 8.77 8.49 -4.04
N LEU A 4 8.76 9.72 -3.50
CA LEU A 4 8.44 9.94 -2.09
C LEU A 4 6.96 9.64 -1.81
N GLU A 5 6.06 9.98 -2.74
CA GLU A 5 4.63 9.70 -2.61
C GLU A 5 4.33 8.20 -2.67
N VAL A 6 5.01 7.43 -3.54
CA VAL A 6 4.89 5.96 -3.60
C VAL A 6 5.21 5.34 -2.24
N VAL A 7 6.32 5.76 -1.63
CA VAL A 7 6.76 5.26 -0.32
C VAL A 7 5.78 5.68 0.78
N GLU A 8 5.29 6.93 0.78
CA GLU A 8 4.33 7.42 1.75
C GLU A 8 3.01 6.64 1.72
N TRP A 9 2.42 6.48 0.54
CA TRP A 9 1.18 5.71 0.37
C TRP A 9 1.35 4.25 0.79
N SER A 10 2.50 3.66 0.49
CA SER A 10 2.77 2.27 0.88
C SER A 10 2.96 2.09 2.38
N ASN A 11 3.68 3.00 3.04
CA ASN A 11 3.88 2.97 4.49
C ASN A 11 2.57 3.19 5.26
N LYS A 12 1.73 4.10 4.76
CA LYS A 12 0.38 4.31 5.30
C LYS A 12 -0.48 3.06 5.14
N GLY A 13 -0.43 2.41 3.97
CA GLY A 13 -1.12 1.16 3.70
C GLY A 13 -0.70 0.05 4.65
N ALA A 14 0.61 -0.17 4.82
CA ALA A 14 1.15 -1.14 5.77
C ALA A 14 0.69 -0.88 7.21
N SER A 15 0.70 0.39 7.64
CA SER A 15 0.27 0.79 8.98
C SER A 15 -1.23 0.53 9.20
N LEU A 16 -2.07 0.80 8.21
CA LEU A 16 -3.51 0.51 8.25
C LEU A 16 -3.78 -0.99 8.29
N ASN A 17 -2.99 -1.79 7.56
CA ASN A 17 -3.10 -3.24 7.59
C ASN A 17 -2.81 -3.79 8.99
N CYS A 18 -1.77 -3.28 9.67
CA CYS A 18 -1.46 -3.64 11.06
C CYS A 18 -2.56 -3.26 12.05
N LEU A 19 -3.41 -2.27 11.72
CA LEU A 19 -4.56 -1.87 12.52
C LEU A 19 -5.85 -2.65 12.19
N GLY A 20 -5.78 -3.66 11.31
CA GLY A 20 -6.95 -4.42 10.84
C GLY A 20 -7.85 -3.65 9.87
N ARG A 21 -7.40 -2.47 9.40
CA ARG A 21 -8.14 -1.62 8.46
C ARG A 21 -7.79 -1.97 7.02
N HIS A 22 -8.04 -3.23 6.65
CA HIS A 22 -7.57 -3.83 5.40
C HIS A 22 -8.07 -3.11 4.14
N GLU A 23 -9.34 -2.69 4.11
CA GLU A 23 -9.92 -1.98 2.96
C GLU A 23 -9.24 -0.62 2.70
N GLU A 24 -8.92 0.11 3.76
CA GLU A 24 -8.22 1.38 3.66
C GLU A 24 -6.74 1.21 3.33
N ALA A 25 -6.12 0.13 3.83
CA ALA A 25 -4.79 -0.27 3.42
C ALA A 25 -4.72 -0.51 1.91
N ILE A 26 -5.65 -1.29 1.36
CA ILE A 26 -5.72 -1.58 -0.09
C ILE A 26 -5.84 -0.30 -0.90
N ARG A 27 -6.70 0.65 -0.51
CA ARG A 27 -6.82 1.95 -1.20
C ARG A 27 -5.53 2.75 -1.21
N CYS A 28 -4.75 2.71 -0.12
CA CYS A 28 -3.46 3.38 -0.06
C CYS A 28 -2.45 2.68 -0.98
N LEU A 29 -2.43 1.36 -0.97
CA LEU A 29 -1.52 0.56 -1.78
C LEU A 29 -1.84 0.66 -3.27
N ASP A 30 -3.12 0.78 -3.65
CA ASP A 30 -3.53 1.07 -5.02
C ASP A 30 -3.03 2.42 -5.52
N LYS A 31 -3.03 3.45 -4.67
CA LYS A 31 -2.43 4.74 -5.04
C LYS A 31 -0.93 4.64 -5.24
N ALA A 32 -0.23 3.90 -4.38
CA ALA A 32 1.20 3.64 -4.57
C ALA A 32 1.46 2.93 -5.91
N LEU A 33 0.65 1.93 -6.25
CA LEU A 33 0.76 1.18 -7.51
C LEU A 33 0.32 1.97 -8.75
N GLN A 34 -0.56 2.97 -8.62
CA GLN A 34 -0.87 3.90 -9.71
C GLN A 34 0.31 4.81 -10.03
N LEU A 35 1.09 5.17 -9.01
CA LEU A 35 2.28 6.02 -9.16
C LEU A 35 3.49 5.21 -9.64
N ASP A 36 3.68 4.00 -9.10
CA ASP A 36 4.68 3.03 -9.54
C ASP A 36 4.11 1.60 -9.51
N PRO A 37 3.66 1.08 -10.67
CA PRO A 37 3.12 -0.27 -10.78
C PRO A 37 4.12 -1.38 -10.42
N ASN A 38 5.42 -1.09 -10.47
CA ASN A 38 6.49 -2.03 -10.18
C ASN A 38 6.94 -1.99 -8.71
N PHE A 39 6.27 -1.20 -7.86
CA PHE A 39 6.65 -1.08 -6.46
C PHE A 39 6.29 -2.34 -5.66
N THR A 40 7.25 -3.27 -5.58
CA THR A 40 7.09 -4.60 -4.96
C THR A 40 6.54 -4.53 -3.54
N PHE A 41 6.95 -3.53 -2.76
CA PHE A 41 6.50 -3.39 -1.37
C PHE A 41 4.98 -3.13 -1.27
N ALA A 42 4.39 -2.38 -2.22
CA ALA A 42 2.95 -2.17 -2.25
C ALA A 42 2.19 -3.47 -2.59
N TRP A 43 2.70 -4.28 -3.52
CA TRP A 43 2.11 -5.58 -3.86
C TRP A 43 2.12 -6.55 -2.67
N ILE A 44 3.23 -6.64 -1.94
CA ILE A 44 3.36 -7.51 -0.76
C ILE A 44 2.31 -7.14 0.29
N ASN A 45 2.22 -5.86 0.63
CA ASN A 45 1.24 -5.39 1.64
C ASN A 45 -0.20 -5.55 1.15
N LYS A 46 -0.45 -5.42 -0.17
CA LYS A 46 -1.79 -5.58 -0.73
C LYS A 46 -2.23 -7.04 -0.67
N GLY A 47 -1.32 -7.96 -0.99
CA GLY A 47 -1.56 -9.40 -0.81
C GLY A 47 -1.85 -9.76 0.64
N ALA A 48 -1.07 -9.24 1.59
CA ALA A 48 -1.33 -9.44 3.02
C ALA A 48 -2.70 -8.90 3.46
N SER A 49 -3.09 -7.71 2.96
CA SER A 49 -4.37 -7.10 3.28
C SER A 49 -5.57 -7.86 2.69
N LEU A 50 -5.40 -8.51 1.54
CA LEU A 50 -6.45 -9.30 0.88
C LEU A 50 -6.62 -10.71 1.46
N GLY A 51 -5.60 -11.23 2.14
CA GLY A 51 -5.64 -12.56 2.77
C GLY A 51 -6.18 -12.57 4.21
N SER A 52 -6.53 -11.39 4.74
CA SER A 52 -7.09 -11.18 6.08
C SER A 52 -8.61 -11.15 6.03
#